data_AF-A0A7S2GKU3-F1
#
_entry.id   AF-A0A7S2GKU3-F1
#
_cell.length_a   1.000
_cell.length_b   1.000
_cell.length_c   1.000
_cell.angle_alpha   90.00
_cell.angle_beta   90.00
_cell.angle_gamma   90.00
#
_symmetry.space_group_name_H-M   'P 1'
#
loop_
_entity.id
_entity.type
_entity.pdbx_description
1 polymer ?
#
loop_
_entity_poly.entity_id
_entity_poly.type
_entity_poly.pdbx_seq_one_letter_code
_entity_poly.pdbx_strand_id
1 'polypeptide(L)'
;MESSGVMDCAVLDLGASPGGWSQWLLQHGVAQVVAVDPAAIAADVSVMPGFTHIRLKVEVAVERGLFAGFSFRLIVCDMNMHPEKAAEAINSIVPLLKPGAMLLLTLKMVRKGRNSANILEEQAREALKDLWTVEAVVQLFTNSKQERTLLAVLR
;
A
#
# COMPACT_ATOMS: atom_id res chain seq x y z
N MET A 1 16.24 29.41 -11.66
CA MET A 1 14.80 29.24 -11.42
C MET A 1 14.64 27.91 -10.75
N GLU A 2 14.28 27.97 -9.47
CA GLU A 2 14.18 26.81 -8.58
C GLU A 2 13.27 25.76 -9.22
N SER A 3 13.84 24.57 -9.45
CA SER A 3 13.05 23.38 -9.69
C SER A 3 12.15 23.22 -8.47
N SER A 4 10.84 23.39 -8.66
CA SER A 4 9.82 22.93 -7.72
C SER A 4 10.12 21.46 -7.41
N GLY A 5 10.78 21.23 -6.28
CA GLY A 5 11.38 19.95 -5.93
C GLY A 5 10.30 18.93 -5.64
N VAL A 6 9.83 18.25 -6.68
CA VAL A 6 9.18 16.95 -6.50
C VAL A 6 10.22 16.09 -5.79
N MET A 7 9.92 15.67 -4.57
CA MET A 7 10.75 14.68 -3.89
C MET A 7 10.60 13.38 -4.69
N ASP A 8 11.66 13.02 -5.42
CA ASP A 8 11.59 11.87 -6.32
C ASP A 8 11.50 10.58 -5.51
N CYS A 9 10.41 9.84 -5.75
CA CYS A 9 10.15 8.47 -5.33
C CYS A 9 10.03 8.24 -3.81
N ALA A 10 8.90 8.64 -3.24
CA ALA A 10 8.47 8.14 -1.93
C ALA A 10 7.85 6.73 -2.04
N VAL A 11 7.75 6.03 -0.91
CA VAL A 11 6.94 4.82 -0.76
C VAL A 11 5.65 5.16 -0.02
N LEU A 12 4.53 4.62 -0.51
CA LEU A 12 3.21 4.79 0.11
C LEU A 12 2.87 3.55 0.93
N ASP A 13 2.60 3.73 2.23
CA ASP A 13 2.18 2.68 3.16
C ASP A 13 0.69 2.87 3.51
N LEU A 14 -0.17 2.00 2.99
CA LEU A 14 -1.62 2.05 3.19
C LEU A 14 -2.06 1.10 4.30
N GLY A 15 -2.86 1.60 5.25
CA GLY A 15 -3.19 0.84 6.45
C GLY A 15 -1.98 0.71 7.38
N ALA A 16 -1.19 1.79 7.45
CA ALA A 16 0.14 1.78 8.02
C ALA A 16 0.16 1.52 9.53
N SER A 17 -0.92 1.73 10.28
CA SER A 17 -0.90 1.60 11.74
C SER A 17 -0.67 0.15 12.18
N PRO A 18 0.25 -0.12 13.14
CA PRO A 18 0.98 0.85 13.98
C PRO A 18 2.32 1.36 13.42
N GLY A 19 2.74 0.93 12.23
CA GLY A 19 3.91 1.47 11.52
C GLY A 19 4.94 0.44 11.09
N GLY A 20 4.65 -0.86 11.14
CA GLY A 20 5.64 -1.93 10.91
C GLY A 20 6.32 -1.87 9.53
N TRP A 21 5.53 -1.69 8.46
CA TRP A 21 6.05 -1.51 7.10
C TRP A 21 6.87 -0.23 6.99
N SER A 22 6.31 0.90 7.43
CA SER A 22 7.00 2.19 7.47
C SER A 22 8.35 2.13 8.18
N GLN A 23 8.41 1.53 9.38
CA GLN A 23 9.64 1.35 10.14
C GLN A 23 10.65 0.50 9.37
N TRP A 24 10.21 -0.64 8.83
CA TRP A 24 11.08 -1.54 8.08
C TRP A 24 11.66 -0.83 6.84
N LEU A 25 10.81 -0.15 6.04
CA LEU A 25 11.23 0.56 4.84
C LEU A 25 12.29 1.64 5.14
N LEU A 26 12.04 2.47 6.15
CA LEU A 26 12.97 3.54 6.56
C LEU A 26 14.30 2.97 7.08
N GLN A 27 14.27 1.88 7.85
CA GLN A 27 15.48 1.19 8.31
C GLN A 27 16.28 0.56 7.18
N HIS A 28 15.65 0.27 6.04
CA HIS A 28 16.28 -0.35 4.87
C HIS A 28 16.59 0.65 3.75
N GLY A 29 16.69 1.94 4.07
CA GLY A 29 17.22 2.97 3.18
C GLY A 29 16.19 3.66 2.28
N VAL A 30 14.89 3.42 2.49
CA VAL A 30 13.87 4.28 1.88
C VAL A 30 13.95 5.66 2.50
N ALA A 31 14.20 6.69 1.67
CA ALA A 31 14.40 8.05 2.15
C ALA A 31 13.10 8.73 2.62
N GLN A 32 11.97 8.37 2.01
CA GLN A 32 10.67 8.98 2.31
C GLN A 32 9.56 7.93 2.29
N VAL A 33 8.83 7.81 3.40
CA VAL A 33 7.61 7.01 3.51
C VAL A 33 6.44 7.92 3.86
N VAL A 34 5.37 7.82 3.08
CA VAL A 34 4.07 8.44 3.39
C VAL A 34 3.14 7.34 3.86
N ALA A 35 2.81 7.35 5.14
CA ALA A 35 1.90 6.42 5.78
C ALA A 35 0.49 7.00 5.83
N VAL A 36 -0.52 6.21 5.45
CA VAL A 36 -1.92 6.61 5.46
C VAL A 36 -2.72 5.64 6.31
N ASP A 37 -3.23 6.13 7.44
CA ASP A 37 -4.09 5.36 8.34
C ASP A 37 -4.83 6.30 9.31
N PRO A 38 -6.14 6.15 9.56
CA PRO A 38 -6.84 6.91 10.59
C PRO A 38 -6.32 6.66 12.03
N ALA A 39 -5.80 5.47 12.31
CA ALA A 39 -5.26 5.09 13.60
C ALA A 39 -3.89 5.75 13.86
N ALA A 40 -3.45 5.70 15.12
CA ALA A 40 -2.19 6.31 15.53
C ALA A 40 -1.00 5.42 15.17
N ILE A 41 0.09 6.05 14.72
CA ILE A 41 1.38 5.39 14.51
C ILE A 41 2.13 5.31 15.85
N ALA A 42 2.92 4.26 16.03
CA ALA A 42 3.78 4.10 17.19
C ALA A 42 4.76 5.28 17.35
N ALA A 43 5.01 5.70 18.59
CA ALA A 43 5.73 6.94 18.88
C ALA A 43 7.20 6.91 18.41
N ASP A 44 7.81 5.74 18.34
CA ASP A 44 9.16 5.53 17.82
C ASP A 44 9.21 5.69 16.30
N VAL A 45 8.18 5.23 15.58
CA VAL A 45 8.07 5.38 14.12
C VAL A 45 7.72 6.81 13.73
N SER A 46 6.84 7.48 14.50
CA SER A 46 6.36 8.82 14.16
C SER A 46 7.44 9.91 14.18
N VAL A 47 8.55 9.67 14.87
CA VAL A 47 9.72 10.56 14.93
C VAL A 47 10.86 10.17 13.98
N MET A 48 10.69 9.10 13.18
CA MET A 48 11.74 8.68 12.26
C MET A 48 11.95 9.71 11.14
N PRO A 49 13.20 10.05 10.79
CA PRO A 49 13.49 10.89 9.64
C PRO A 49 12.90 10.29 8.35
N GLY A 50 12.32 11.13 7.50
CA GLY A 50 11.69 10.66 6.25
C GLY A 50 10.30 10.05 6.42
N PHE A 51 9.74 10.05 7.64
CA PHE A 51 8.37 9.60 7.88
C PHE A 51 7.35 10.73 7.74
N THR A 52 6.21 10.44 7.12
CA THR A 52 5.06 11.35 7.08
C THR A 52 3.78 10.56 7.29
N HIS A 53 2.96 10.96 8.27
CA HIS A 53 1.68 10.31 8.56
C HIS A 53 0.51 11.19 8.13
N ILE A 54 -0.32 10.67 7.24
CA ILE A 54 -1.63 11.22 6.89
C ILE A 54 -2.68 10.45 7.69
N ARG A 55 -3.18 11.08 8.76
CA ARG A 55 -4.15 10.47 9.68
C ARG A 55 -5.59 10.50 9.17
N LEU A 56 -5.82 9.91 7.99
CA LEU A 56 -7.11 9.85 7.31
C LEU A 56 -7.25 8.50 6.58
N LYS A 57 -8.43 8.26 6.03
CA LYS A 57 -8.58 7.26 4.97
C LYS A 57 -7.97 7.78 3.66
N VAL A 58 -7.49 6.87 2.82
CA VAL A 58 -6.76 7.22 1.59
C VAL A 58 -7.62 8.00 0.60
N GLU A 59 -8.89 7.64 0.45
CA GLU A 59 -9.80 8.29 -0.49
C GLU A 59 -9.99 9.76 -0.11
N VAL A 60 -10.16 10.03 1.19
CA VAL A 60 -10.29 11.40 1.73
C VAL A 60 -8.99 12.18 1.57
N ALA A 61 -7.84 11.53 1.73
CA ALA A 61 -6.54 12.17 1.52
C ALA A 61 -6.31 12.56 0.05
N VAL A 62 -6.75 11.70 -0.89
CA VAL A 62 -6.71 11.98 -2.34
C VAL A 62 -7.62 13.16 -2.66
N GLU A 63 -8.88 13.14 -2.22
CA GLU A 63 -9.83 14.24 -2.45
C GLU A 63 -9.33 15.59 -1.92
N ARG A 64 -8.62 15.58 -0.80
CA ARG A 64 -8.05 16.79 -0.18
C ARG A 64 -6.70 17.21 -0.77
N GLY A 65 -6.16 16.48 -1.74
CA GLY A 65 -4.87 16.79 -2.37
C GLY A 65 -3.67 16.71 -1.43
N LEU A 66 -3.73 15.88 -0.39
CA LEU A 66 -2.67 15.81 0.65
C LEU A 66 -1.38 15.15 0.17
N PHE A 67 -1.38 14.62 -1.05
CA PHE A 67 -0.21 14.01 -1.70
C PHE A 67 0.54 15.00 -2.60
N ALA A 68 0.18 16.28 -2.60
CA ALA A 68 0.87 17.29 -3.39
C ALA A 68 2.39 17.29 -3.10
N GLY A 69 3.19 17.21 -4.15
CA GLY A 69 4.66 17.15 -4.06
C GLY A 69 5.23 15.73 -3.93
N PHE A 70 4.40 14.71 -3.76
CA PHE A 70 4.82 13.31 -3.76
C PHE A 70 4.53 12.63 -5.09
N SER A 71 5.34 11.62 -5.38
CA SER A 71 5.06 10.62 -6.40
C SER A 71 5.62 9.28 -5.94
N PHE A 72 4.88 8.21 -6.22
CA PHE A 72 5.18 6.89 -5.63
C PHE A 72 5.56 5.87 -6.70
N ARG A 73 6.57 5.06 -6.40
CA ARG A 73 6.96 3.88 -7.23
C ARG A 73 6.71 2.55 -6.53
N LEU A 74 6.46 2.58 -5.23
CA LEU A 74 6.13 1.40 -4.44
C LEU A 74 4.98 1.75 -3.50
N ILE A 75 4.03 0.84 -3.44
CA ILE A 75 2.89 0.86 -2.55
C ILE A 75 2.93 -0.43 -1.76
N VAL A 76 2.86 -0.32 -0.44
CA VAL A 76 2.64 -1.44 0.46
C VAL A 76 1.28 -1.28 1.11
N CYS A 77 0.51 -2.36 1.21
CA CYS A 77 -0.82 -2.32 1.79
C CYS A 77 -1.06 -3.57 2.63
N ASP A 78 -1.18 -3.40 3.95
CA ASP A 78 -1.53 -4.49 4.89
C ASP A 78 -2.92 -4.29 5.54
N MET A 79 -3.79 -3.53 4.87
CA MET A 79 -5.13 -3.29 5.37
C MET A 79 -5.93 -4.59 5.59
N ASN A 80 -6.58 -4.69 6.74
CA ASN A 80 -7.51 -5.78 7.03
C ASN A 80 -8.88 -5.51 6.40
N MET A 81 -9.00 -5.75 5.09
CA MET A 81 -10.23 -5.56 4.34
C MET A 81 -10.40 -6.58 3.22
N HIS A 82 -11.62 -6.62 2.65
CA HIS A 82 -11.93 -7.47 1.50
C HIS A 82 -11.14 -7.02 0.26
N PRO A 83 -10.70 -7.93 -0.64
CA PRO A 83 -9.89 -7.58 -1.81
C PRO A 83 -10.48 -6.49 -2.69
N GLU A 84 -11.79 -6.50 -2.90
CA GLU A 84 -12.50 -5.48 -3.70
C GLU A 84 -12.31 -4.08 -3.10
N LYS A 85 -12.45 -3.93 -1.79
CA LYS A 85 -12.25 -2.65 -1.10
C LYS A 85 -10.78 -2.22 -1.12
N ALA A 86 -9.86 -3.17 -1.01
CA ALA A 86 -8.44 -2.89 -1.15
C ALA A 86 -8.14 -2.37 -2.57
N ALA A 87 -8.71 -3.00 -3.60
CA ALA A 87 -8.55 -2.59 -4.99
C ALA A 87 -9.17 -1.21 -5.26
N GLU A 88 -10.34 -0.88 -4.69
CA GLU A 88 -10.92 0.46 -4.75
C GLU A 88 -9.95 1.52 -4.19
N ALA A 89 -9.43 1.28 -3.00
CA ALA A 89 -8.44 2.15 -2.35
C ALA A 89 -7.16 2.30 -3.19
N ILE A 90 -6.63 1.20 -3.71
CA ILE A 90 -5.44 1.17 -4.57
C ILE A 90 -5.68 1.89 -5.90
N ASN A 91 -6.86 1.72 -6.51
CA ASN A 91 -7.17 2.37 -7.78
C ASN A 91 -7.37 3.88 -7.60
N SER A 92 -7.85 4.32 -6.43
CA SER A 92 -8.02 5.75 -6.11
C SER A 92 -6.70 6.54 -6.11
N ILE A 93 -5.57 5.87 -5.85
CA ILE A 93 -4.24 6.51 -5.79
C ILE A 93 -3.48 6.45 -7.11
N VAL A 94 -3.98 5.77 -8.15
CA VAL A 94 -3.28 5.63 -9.45
C VAL A 94 -2.79 6.95 -10.04
N PRO A 95 -3.54 8.07 -9.97
CA PRO A 95 -3.05 9.37 -10.43
C PRO A 95 -1.80 9.89 -9.72
N LEU A 96 -1.44 9.33 -8.56
CA LEU A 96 -0.27 9.69 -7.76
C LEU A 96 0.96 8.83 -8.09
N LEU A 97 0.79 7.80 -8.92
CA LEU A 97 1.79 6.77 -9.16
C LEU A 97 2.61 7.07 -10.41
N LYS A 98 3.89 6.69 -10.37
CA LYS A 98 4.75 6.69 -11.56
C LYS A 98 4.40 5.47 -12.44
N PRO A 99 4.59 5.54 -13.76
CA PRO A 99 4.50 4.38 -14.63
C PRO A 99 5.38 3.22 -14.13
N GLY A 100 4.84 2.00 -14.13
CA GLY A 100 5.51 0.82 -13.60
C GLY A 100 5.67 0.80 -12.07
N ALA A 101 4.88 1.58 -11.33
CA ALA A 101 4.83 1.47 -9.87
C ALA A 101 4.43 0.06 -9.43
N MET A 102 5.06 -0.41 -8.36
CA MET A 102 4.83 -1.74 -7.79
C MET A 102 3.86 -1.67 -6.62
N LEU A 103 3.01 -2.67 -6.51
CA LEU A 103 2.11 -2.90 -5.39
C LEU A 103 2.48 -4.20 -4.67
N LEU A 104 2.70 -4.12 -3.36
CA LEU A 104 2.73 -5.25 -2.45
C LEU A 104 1.49 -5.21 -1.56
N LEU A 105 0.55 -6.11 -1.79
CA LEU A 105 -0.73 -6.18 -1.09
C LEU A 105 -0.83 -7.47 -0.27
N THR A 106 -1.08 -7.35 1.03
CA THR A 106 -1.48 -8.50 1.84
C THR A 106 -2.98 -8.76 1.67
N LEU A 107 -3.33 -9.94 1.19
CA LEU A 107 -4.71 -10.43 1.13
C LEU A 107 -5.04 -11.18 2.42
N LYS A 108 -5.99 -10.67 3.22
CA LYS A 108 -6.44 -11.31 4.47
C LYS A 108 -7.72 -12.13 4.24
N MET A 109 -7.67 -13.42 4.57
CA MET A 109 -8.81 -14.33 4.40
C MET A 109 -9.77 -14.24 5.58
N VAL A 110 -10.90 -13.56 5.38
CA VAL A 110 -11.88 -13.30 6.45
C VAL A 110 -12.75 -14.54 6.80
N ARG A 111 -12.84 -15.54 5.90
CA ARG A 111 -13.63 -16.77 6.13
C ARG A 111 -12.81 -18.05 6.01
N LYS A 112 -13.02 -18.96 6.98
CA LYS A 112 -12.53 -20.34 6.95
C LYS A 112 -13.43 -21.18 6.05
N GLY A 113 -12.90 -21.71 4.96
CA GLY A 113 -13.59 -22.63 4.06
C GLY A 113 -12.61 -23.35 3.16
N ARG A 114 -12.98 -24.52 2.62
CA ARG A 114 -12.22 -25.13 1.53
C ARG A 114 -12.21 -24.14 0.36
N ASN A 115 -11.04 -23.90 -0.23
CA ASN A 115 -10.81 -23.00 -1.39
C ASN A 115 -10.94 -21.48 -1.13
N SER A 116 -11.08 -21.00 0.11
CA SER A 116 -11.22 -19.55 0.36
C SER A 116 -10.01 -18.73 -0.12
N ALA A 117 -8.81 -19.30 -0.05
CA ALA A 117 -7.58 -18.66 -0.56
C ALA A 117 -7.65 -18.40 -2.07
N ASN A 118 -8.03 -19.41 -2.86
CA ASN A 118 -8.09 -19.31 -4.32
C ASN A 118 -9.16 -18.32 -4.76
N ILE A 119 -10.31 -18.28 -4.06
CA ILE A 119 -11.39 -17.35 -4.36
C ILE A 119 -10.94 -15.91 -4.12
N LEU A 120 -10.26 -15.64 -3.00
CA LEU A 120 -9.78 -14.30 -2.67
C LEU A 120 -8.67 -13.84 -3.61
N GLU A 121 -7.79 -14.75 -4.03
CA GLU A 121 -6.81 -14.47 -5.07
C GLU A 121 -7.49 -14.08 -6.38
N GLU A 122 -8.47 -14.88 -6.83
CA GLU A 122 -9.20 -14.60 -8.07
C GLU A 122 -9.94 -13.26 -8.01
N GLN A 123 -10.59 -12.96 -6.89
CA GLN A 123 -11.24 -11.67 -6.66
C GLN A 123 -10.25 -10.50 -6.69
N ALA A 124 -9.07 -10.66 -6.07
CA ALA A 124 -8.04 -9.63 -6.10
C ALA A 124 -7.52 -9.40 -7.53
N ARG A 125 -7.28 -10.48 -8.29
CA ARG A 125 -6.86 -10.40 -9.70
C ARG A 125 -7.91 -9.70 -10.55
N GLU A 126 -9.16 -10.11 -10.42
CA GLU A 126 -10.29 -9.54 -11.15
C GLU A 126 -10.47 -8.05 -10.83
N ALA A 127 -10.37 -7.65 -9.56
CA ALA A 127 -10.55 -6.25 -9.15
C ALA A 127 -9.39 -5.32 -9.58
N LEU A 128 -8.19 -5.87 -9.81
CA LEU A 128 -7.00 -5.11 -10.21
C LEU A 128 -6.73 -5.15 -11.72
N LYS A 129 -7.40 -6.03 -12.47
CA LYS A 129 -7.02 -6.41 -13.84
C LYS A 129 -6.99 -5.28 -14.86
N ASP A 130 -7.71 -4.18 -14.65
CA ASP A 130 -7.84 -3.14 -15.67
C ASP A 130 -6.59 -2.24 -15.69
N LEU A 131 -6.02 -1.97 -14.51
CA LEU A 131 -4.90 -1.03 -14.34
C LEU A 131 -3.59 -1.73 -13.98
N TRP A 132 -3.66 -2.94 -13.40
CA TRP A 132 -2.50 -3.64 -12.86
C TRP A 132 -2.28 -4.99 -13.53
N THR A 133 -1.02 -5.36 -13.66
CA THR A 133 -0.59 -6.72 -14.00
C THR A 133 -0.17 -7.42 -12.72
N VAL A 134 -0.89 -8.48 -12.33
CA VAL A 134 -0.55 -9.28 -11.15
C VAL A 134 0.52 -10.30 -11.52
N GLU A 135 1.76 -10.01 -11.11
CA GLU A 135 2.95 -10.82 -11.41
C GLU A 135 3.01 -12.08 -10.55
N ALA A 136 2.66 -11.98 -9.27
CA ALA A 136 2.76 -13.09 -8.34
C ALA A 136 1.75 -12.99 -7.20
N VAL A 137 1.32 -14.15 -6.72
CA VAL A 137 0.61 -14.30 -5.45
C VAL A 137 1.27 -15.44 -4.70
N VAL A 138 1.84 -15.14 -3.54
CA VAL A 138 2.68 -16.06 -2.78
C VAL A 138 2.24 -16.12 -1.32
N GLN A 139 2.44 -17.27 -0.69
CA GLN A 139 2.37 -17.38 0.76
C GLN A 139 3.80 -17.24 1.31
N LEU A 140 4.10 -16.11 1.96
CA LEU A 140 5.39 -15.90 2.60
C LEU A 140 5.50 -16.71 3.90
N PHE A 141 6.72 -16.94 4.37
CA PHE A 141 6.98 -17.68 5.63
C PHE A 141 6.27 -17.07 6.84
N THR A 142 6.17 -15.74 6.89
CA THR A 142 5.51 -14.99 7.97
C THR A 142 4.00 -14.81 7.77
N ASN A 143 3.46 -15.13 6.59
CA ASN A 143 2.02 -15.10 6.38
C ASN A 143 1.37 -16.21 7.18
N SER A 144 0.29 -15.88 7.89
CA SER A 144 -0.57 -16.90 8.45
C SER A 144 -1.15 -17.80 7.33
N LYS A 145 -1.75 -18.94 7.70
CA LYS A 145 -2.49 -19.78 6.73
C LYS A 145 -3.62 -19.02 6.04
N GLN A 146 -4.02 -17.87 6.58
CA GLN A 146 -5.09 -17.01 6.11
C GLN A 146 -4.59 -15.75 5.41
N GLU A 147 -3.30 -15.69 5.04
CA GLU A 147 -2.74 -14.54 4.33
C GLU A 147 -1.98 -14.98 3.08
N ARG A 148 -2.05 -14.13 2.07
CA ARG A 148 -1.21 -14.19 0.87
C ARG A 148 -0.67 -12.81 0.58
N THR A 149 0.50 -12.74 -0.05
CA THR A 149 1.08 -11.50 -0.54
C THR A 149 0.96 -11.47 -2.06
N LEU A 150 0.32 -10.44 -2.58
CA LEU A 150 0.15 -10.18 -4.01
C LEU A 150 1.15 -9.11 -4.45
N LEU A 151 1.89 -9.40 -5.51
CA LEU A 151 2.74 -8.45 -6.22
C LEU A 151 2.08 -8.08 -7.55
N ALA A 152 1.92 -6.79 -7.79
CA ALA A 152 1.44 -6.28 -9.06
C ALA A 152 2.25 -5.07 -9.54
N VAL A 153 2.18 -4.80 -10.84
CA VAL A 153 2.83 -3.66 -11.50
C VAL A 153 1.78 -2.86 -12.25
N LEU A 154 1.81 -1.54 -12.08
CA LEU A 154 0.94 -0.61 -12.81
C LEU A 154 1.30 -0.61 -14.30
N ARG A 155 0.29 -0.73 -15.16
CA ARG A 155 0.45 -0.73 -16.63
C ARG A 155 0.76 0.65 -17.21
#